data_AF-A0A8X6R1T5-F1
#
_entry.id   AF-A0A8X6R1T5-F1
#
_cell.length_a   1.000
_cell.length_b   1.000
_cell.length_c   1.000
_cell.angle_alpha   90.00
_cell.angle_beta   90.00
_cell.angle_gamma   90.00
#
_symmetry.space_group_name_H-M   'P 1'
#
loop_
_entity.id
_entity.type
_entity.pdbx_description
1 polymer ?
#
loop_
_entity_poly.entity_id
_entity_poly.type
_entity_poly.pdbx_seq_one_letter_code
_entity_poly.pdbx_strand_id
1 'polypeptide(L)'
;MDADPYGVEILSIYKYGSMAMSFDVEKLAVPEMRWLGLLPSDIERLQIPKTATIPITEHDVKKITYLLQRPYVQNNIHWKHQILMLMEKKQKAEIEGLAKIKDDFLPKTYLPNKIRYGGWI
;
A
#
# COMPACT_ATOMS: atom_id res chain seq x y z
N MET A 1 -0.72 -2.14 6.73
CA MET A 1 -0.43 -1.01 5.84
C MET A 1 -1.70 -0.65 5.12
N ASP A 2 -1.97 0.65 5.06
CA ASP A 2 -3.13 1.24 4.44
C ASP A 2 -2.96 1.34 2.92
N ALA A 3 -4.07 1.48 2.21
CA ALA A 3 -4.09 1.73 0.77
C ALA A 3 -4.01 3.23 0.52
N ASP A 4 -2.88 3.83 0.87
CA ASP A 4 -2.58 5.24 0.64
C ASP A 4 -1.09 5.45 0.32
N PRO A 5 -0.67 6.65 -0.11
CA PRO A 5 0.72 6.92 -0.48
C PRO A 5 1.70 6.77 0.69
N TYR A 6 1.24 7.00 1.93
CA TYR A 6 2.08 6.90 3.12
C TYR A 6 2.37 5.44 3.50
N GLY A 7 1.38 4.55 3.36
CA GLY A 7 1.55 3.12 3.53
C GLY A 7 2.61 2.56 2.58
N VAL A 8 2.64 3.04 1.33
CA VAL A 8 3.69 2.70 0.37
C VAL A 8 5.06 3.19 0.79
N GLU A 9 5.15 4.44 1.27
CA GLU A 9 6.42 5.02 1.71
C GLU A 9 6.98 4.31 2.96
N ILE A 10 6.14 4.02 3.95
CA ILE A 10 6.60 3.31 5.14
C ILE A 10 7.14 1.93 4.73
N LEU A 11 6.43 1.22 3.85
CA LEU A 11 6.91 -0.08 3.36
C LEU A 11 8.22 0.07 2.57
N SER A 12 8.38 1.12 1.76
CA SER A 12 9.61 1.34 1.01
C SER A 12 10.80 1.63 1.92
N ILE A 13 10.59 2.34 3.03
CA ILE A 13 11.63 2.59 4.04
C ILE A 13 12.08 1.29 4.70
N TYR A 14 11.17 0.40 5.08
CA TYR A 14 11.57 -0.88 5.66
C TYR A 14 12.25 -1.80 4.63
N LYS A 15 11.82 -1.76 3.37
CA LYS A 15 12.36 -2.63 2.33
C LYS A 15 13.71 -2.17 1.77
N TYR A 16 13.88 -0.87 1.56
CA TYR A 16 15.04 -0.28 0.87
C TYR A 16 15.88 0.63 1.76
N GLY A 17 15.45 0.88 2.99
CA GLY A 17 16.06 1.84 3.90
C GLY A 17 15.55 3.27 3.71
N SER A 18 15.70 4.09 4.75
CA SER A 18 15.45 5.53 4.66
C SER A 18 16.62 6.23 3.98
N MET A 19 16.34 7.23 3.14
CA MET A 19 17.39 8.08 2.56
C MET A 19 18.24 8.78 3.61
N ALA A 20 17.65 9.11 4.77
CA ALA A 20 18.37 9.78 5.86
C ALA A 20 19.34 8.84 6.60
N MET A 21 19.15 7.52 6.47
CA MET A 21 19.97 6.49 7.10
C MET A 21 20.63 5.58 6.06
N SER A 22 20.96 6.13 4.89
CA SER A 22 21.56 5.39 3.77
C SER A 22 22.86 4.66 4.14
N PHE A 23 23.58 5.15 5.16
CA PHE A 23 24.84 4.60 5.65
C PHE A 23 24.70 3.29 6.46
N ASP A 24 23.52 3.00 7.02
CA ASP A 24 23.24 1.79 7.84
C ASP A 24 22.18 0.87 7.21
N VAL A 25 21.89 1.04 5.91
CA VAL A 25 20.82 0.31 5.19
C VAL A 25 20.98 -1.20 5.31
N GLU A 26 22.21 -1.72 5.25
CA GLU A 26 22.48 -3.16 5.35
C GLU A 26 22.02 -3.78 6.67
N LYS A 27 21.89 -3.00 7.75
CA LYS A 27 21.45 -3.48 9.07
C LYS A 27 19.97 -3.22 9.36
N LEU A 28 19.34 -2.30 8.63
CA LEU A 28 18.00 -1.78 8.95
C LEU A 28 16.95 -2.12 7.89
N ALA A 29 17.37 -2.43 6.66
CA ALA A 29 16.46 -2.79 5.58
C ALA A 29 16.22 -4.31 5.53
N VAL A 30 15.01 -4.68 5.10
CA VAL A 30 14.59 -6.07 4.89
C VAL A 30 14.17 -6.24 3.42
N PRO A 31 15.10 -6.58 2.51
CA PRO A 31 14.82 -6.65 1.06
C PRO A 31 13.72 -7.65 0.69
N GLU A 32 13.61 -8.74 1.46
CA GLU A 32 12.61 -9.80 1.29
C GLU A 32 11.20 -9.39 1.76
N MET A 33 11.03 -8.19 2.34
CA MET A 33 9.75 -7.71 2.81
C MET A 33 8.74 -7.59 1.66
N ARG A 34 7.50 -8.00 1.93
CA ARG A 34 6.41 -7.99 0.95
C ARG A 34 5.21 -7.20 1.46
N TRP A 35 4.50 -6.56 0.54
CA TRP A 35 3.31 -5.77 0.79
C TRP A 35 2.08 -6.68 0.97
N LEU A 36 1.82 -7.09 2.21
CA LEU A 36 0.64 -7.89 2.54
C LEU A 36 -0.63 -7.04 2.80
N GLY A 37 -0.45 -5.78 3.24
CA GLY A 37 -1.53 -4.86 3.64
C GLY A 37 -2.56 -4.54 2.54
N LEU A 38 -3.43 -3.58 2.83
CA LEU A 38 -4.49 -3.19 1.89
C LEU A 38 -3.87 -2.63 0.61
N LEU A 39 -4.12 -3.29 -0.52
CA LEU A 39 -3.65 -2.80 -1.82
C LEU A 39 -4.68 -1.84 -2.41
N PRO A 40 -4.26 -0.81 -3.14
CA PRO A 40 -5.15 0.04 -3.91
C PRO A 40 -6.12 -0.74 -4.82
N SER A 41 -5.65 -1.81 -5.46
CA SER A 41 -6.52 -2.71 -6.26
C SER A 41 -7.55 -3.48 -5.43
N ASP A 42 -7.30 -3.69 -4.12
CA ASP A 42 -8.25 -4.37 -3.24
C ASP A 42 -9.47 -3.50 -2.94
N ILE A 43 -9.35 -2.16 -3.00
CA ILE A 43 -10.47 -1.24 -2.76
C ILE A 43 -11.63 -1.54 -3.71
N GLU A 44 -11.32 -1.70 -5.00
CA GLU A 44 -12.29 -2.03 -6.03
C GLU A 44 -12.72 -3.50 -5.97
N ARG A 45 -11.74 -4.42 -5.81
CA ARG A 45 -12.01 -5.87 -5.79
C ARG A 45 -12.93 -6.29 -4.65
N LEU A 46 -12.79 -5.67 -3.48
CA LEU A 46 -13.60 -5.96 -2.30
C LEU A 46 -14.85 -5.08 -2.20
N GLN A 47 -15.06 -4.17 -3.15
CA GLN A 47 -16.14 -3.20 -3.15
C GLN A 47 -16.24 -2.48 -1.80
N ILE A 48 -15.10 -1.96 -1.31
CA ILE A 48 -15.05 -1.29 -0.01
C ILE A 48 -16.08 -0.13 -0.01
N PRO A 49 -16.98 -0.07 0.99
CA PRO A 49 -18.02 0.96 1.04
C PRO A 49 -17.42 2.36 0.97
N LYS A 50 -18.11 3.29 0.29
CA LYS A 50 -17.66 4.69 0.20
C LYS A 50 -17.48 5.35 1.58
N THR A 51 -18.22 4.90 2.59
CA THR A 51 -18.10 5.33 3.99
C THR A 51 -16.78 4.91 4.65
N ALA A 52 -16.04 3.98 4.05
CA ALA A 52 -14.73 3.48 4.48
C ALA A 52 -13.60 3.88 3.51
N THR A 53 -13.90 4.72 2.51
CA THR A 53 -12.91 5.28 1.58
C THR A 53 -12.81 6.77 1.76
N ILE A 54 -11.60 7.31 1.61
CA ILE A 54 -11.30 8.73 1.75
C ILE A 54 -10.87 9.26 0.38
N PRO A 55 -11.37 10.42 -0.08
CA PRO A 55 -10.89 11.02 -1.32
C PRO A 55 -9.42 11.41 -1.19
N ILE A 56 -8.67 11.24 -2.28
CA ILE A 56 -7.28 11.68 -2.35
C ILE A 56 -7.21 13.21 -2.33
N THR A 57 -6.30 13.75 -1.53
CA THR A 57 -6.04 15.19 -1.42
C THR A 57 -4.95 15.63 -2.40
N GLU A 58 -4.80 16.93 -2.63
CA GLU A 58 -3.69 17.46 -3.45
C GLU A 58 -2.32 17.08 -2.89
N HIS A 59 -2.20 17.00 -1.56
CA HIS A 59 -0.97 16.56 -0.91
C HIS A 59 -0.66 15.10 -1.23
N ASP A 60 -1.68 14.23 -1.21
CA ASP A 60 -1.54 12.83 -1.60
C ASP A 60 -1.11 12.71 -3.07
N VAL A 61 -1.65 13.53 -3.98
CA VAL A 61 -1.24 13.56 -5.40
C VAL A 61 0.24 13.94 -5.55
N LYS A 62 0.71 14.95 -4.81
CA LYS A 62 2.13 15.33 -4.80
C LYS A 62 3.00 14.16 -4.31
N LYS A 63 2.55 13.46 -3.27
CA LYS A 63 3.25 12.29 -2.71
C LYS A 63 3.30 11.12 -3.70
N ILE A 64 2.19 10.82 -4.37
CA ILE A 64 2.10 9.79 -5.41
C ILE A 64 3.09 10.08 -6.54
N THR A 65 3.09 11.31 -7.05
CA THR A 65 4.00 11.74 -8.10
C THR A 65 5.46 11.57 -7.67
N TYR A 66 5.78 11.93 -6.43
CA TYR A 66 7.12 11.74 -5.87
C TYR A 66 7.51 10.26 -5.76
N LEU A 67 6.61 9.40 -5.31
CA LEU A 67 6.85 7.95 -5.21
C LEU A 67 7.06 7.32 -6.59
N LEU A 68 6.31 7.74 -7.62
CA LEU A 68 6.47 7.25 -8.99
C LEU A 68 7.83 7.60 -9.61
N GLN A 69 8.52 8.63 -9.10
CA GLN A 69 9.86 9.00 -9.54
C GLN A 69 10.96 8.15 -8.88
N ARG A 70 10.64 7.33 -7.87
CA ARG A 70 11.63 6.51 -7.17
C ARG A 70 12.10 5.35 -8.05
N PRO A 71 13.43 5.09 -8.16
CA PRO A 71 13.95 3.99 -8.98
C PRO A 71 13.36 2.63 -8.64
N TYR A 72 13.19 2.31 -7.35
CA TYR A 72 12.62 1.04 -6.90
C TYR A 72 11.12 0.89 -7.23
N VAL A 73 10.38 1.99 -7.37
CA VAL A 73 8.99 1.96 -7.85
C VAL A 73 8.97 1.80 -9.36
N GLN A 74 9.82 2.52 -10.09
CA GLN A 74 9.90 2.43 -11.55
C GLN A 74 10.31 1.02 -12.02
N ASN A 75 11.21 0.37 -11.29
CA ASN A 75 11.69 -0.98 -11.60
C ASN A 75 10.76 -2.09 -11.10
N ASN A 76 9.77 -1.79 -10.25
CA ASN A 76 8.80 -2.77 -9.76
C ASN A 76 7.42 -2.49 -10.37
N ILE A 77 7.06 -3.26 -11.39
CA ILE A 77 5.81 -3.10 -12.14
C ILE A 77 4.56 -3.23 -11.26
N HIS A 78 4.59 -4.10 -10.26
CA HIS A 78 3.46 -4.31 -9.35
C HIS A 78 3.25 -3.10 -8.44
N TRP A 79 4.32 -2.54 -7.88
CA TRP A 79 4.24 -1.33 -7.05
C TRP A 79 3.80 -0.12 -7.86
N LYS A 80 4.39 0.07 -9.05
CA LYS A 80 4.00 1.14 -9.96
C LYS A 80 2.51 1.05 -10.31
N HIS A 81 2.01 -0.14 -10.62
CA HIS A 81 0.60 -0.37 -10.91
C HIS A 81 -0.30 0.03 -9.73
N GLN A 82 0.02 -0.40 -8.51
CA GLN A 82 -0.76 -0.04 -7.32
C GLN A 82 -0.79 1.49 -7.06
N ILE A 83 0.35 2.16 -7.24
CA ILE A 83 0.44 3.62 -7.05
C ILE A 83 -0.33 4.37 -8.14
N LEU A 84 -0.31 3.90 -9.39
CA LEU A 84 -1.11 4.47 -10.47
C LEU A 84 -2.61 4.25 -10.23
N MET A 85 -3.01 3.09 -9.69
CA MET A 85 -4.39 2.82 -9.29
C MET A 85 -4.90 3.83 -8.25
N LEU A 86 -4.08 4.23 -7.27
CA LEU A 86 -4.45 5.31 -6.34
C LEU A 86 -4.78 6.60 -7.11
N MET A 87 -3.93 6.99 -8.06
CA MET A 87 -4.11 8.20 -8.85
C MET A 87 -5.36 8.15 -9.73
N GLU A 88 -5.62 7.02 -10.37
CA GLU A 88 -6.78 6.82 -11.25
C GLU A 88 -8.09 6.84 -10.47
N LYS A 89 -8.17 6.06 -9.39
CA LYS A 89 -9.41 5.92 -8.61
C LYS A 89 -9.68 7.11 -7.70
N LYS A 90 -8.65 7.92 -7.39
CA LYS A 90 -8.74 9.10 -6.51
C LYS A 90 -9.32 8.79 -5.12
N GLN A 91 -9.15 7.56 -4.67
CA GLN A 91 -9.62 7.07 -3.39
C GLN A 91 -8.47 6.35 -2.67
N LYS A 92 -8.40 6.56 -1.36
CA LYS A 92 -7.54 5.83 -0.43
C LYS A 92 -8.40 5.17 0.64
N ALA A 93 -7.87 4.16 1.30
CA ALA A 93 -8.59 3.46 2.36
C ALA A 93 -7.64 3.00 3.47
N GLU A 94 -8.10 3.14 4.70
CA GLU A 94 -7.41 2.60 5.87
C GLU A 94 -7.72 1.11 6.01
N ILE A 95 -6.77 0.34 6.53
CA ILE A 95 -6.96 -1.11 6.71
C ILE A 95 -8.09 -1.41 7.70
N GLU A 96 -8.32 -0.54 8.68
CA GLU A 96 -9.45 -0.61 9.60
C GLU A 96 -10.80 -0.42 8.90
N GLY A 97 -10.82 0.23 7.74
CA GLY A 97 -12.01 0.37 6.90
C GLY A 97 -12.59 -0.98 6.45
N LEU A 98 -11.79 -2.06 6.44
CA LEU A 98 -12.28 -3.41 6.17
C LEU A 98 -13.30 -3.91 7.20
N ALA A 99 -13.27 -3.40 8.43
CA ALA A 99 -14.27 -3.72 9.45
C ALA A 99 -15.68 -3.24 9.05
N LYS A 100 -15.79 -2.25 8.15
CA LYS A 100 -17.07 -1.78 7.61
C LYS A 100 -17.73 -2.77 6.64
N ILE A 101 -16.98 -3.75 6.13
CA ILE A 101 -17.55 -4.88 5.37
C ILE A 101 -18.18 -5.86 6.37
N LYS A 102 -17.40 -6.26 7.37
CA LYS A 102 -17.81 -7.11 8.49
C LYS A 102 -16.77 -7.00 9.60
N ASP A 103 -17.19 -6.99 10.86
CA ASP A 103 -16.31 -6.76 12.02
C ASP A 103 -15.08 -7.69 12.07
N ASP A 104 -15.25 -8.96 11.68
CA ASP A 104 -14.18 -9.96 11.69
C ASP A 104 -13.54 -10.20 10.30
N PHE A 105 -13.83 -9.35 9.31
CA PHE A 105 -13.39 -9.55 7.93
C PHE A 105 -11.87 -9.58 7.79
N LEU A 106 -11.17 -8.66 8.46
CA LEU A 106 -9.71 -8.56 8.39
C LEU A 106 -9.02 -9.85 8.88
N PRO A 107 -9.24 -10.32 10.13
CA PRO A 107 -8.55 -11.49 10.66
C PRO A 107 -9.08 -12.82 10.11
N LYS A 108 -10.38 -12.95 9.80
CA LYS A 108 -10.95 -14.24 9.39
C LYS A 108 -11.00 -14.48 7.89
N THR A 109 -11.01 -13.41 7.09
CA THR A 109 -11.19 -13.53 5.64
C THR A 109 -10.03 -12.93 4.89
N TYR A 110 -9.72 -11.66 5.10
CA TYR A 110 -8.78 -10.93 4.25
C TYR A 110 -7.34 -11.43 4.40
N LEU A 111 -6.80 -11.45 5.62
CA LEU A 111 -5.41 -11.89 5.85
C LEU A 111 -5.20 -13.37 5.52
N PRO A 112 -6.05 -14.32 5.98
CA PRO A 112 -5.86 -15.73 5.65
C PRO A 112 -5.91 -16.00 4.15
N ASN A 113 -6.85 -15.36 3.41
CA ASN A 113 -6.92 -15.51 1.97
C ASN A 113 -5.70 -14.93 1.26
N LYS A 114 -5.24 -13.74 1.67
CA LYS A 114 -4.02 -13.17 1.10
C LYS A 114 -2.81 -14.07 1.31
N ILE A 115 -2.62 -14.59 2.52
CA ILE A 115 -1.50 -15.47 2.87
C ILE A 115 -1.59 -16.81 2.12
N ARG A 116 -2.79 -17.36 1.95
CA ARG A 116 -2.98 -18.65 1.28
C ARG A 116 -2.78 -18.57 -0.24
N TYR A 117 -3.19 -17.46 -0.86
CA TYR A 117 -3.22 -17.32 -2.33
C TYR A 117 -2.12 -16.42 -2.90
N GLY A 118 -1.13 -16.01 -2.10
CA GLY A 118 -0.04 -15.18 -2.65
C GLY A 118 -0.45 -13.73 -2.92
N GLY A 119 -1.43 -13.19 -2.22
CA GLY A 119 -2.00 -11.86 -2.46
C GLY A 119 -1.14 -10.67 -2.00
N TRP A 120 0.18 -10.81 -2.04
CA TRP A 120 1.16 -9.79 -1.64
C TRP A 120 2.13 -9.48 -2.79
N ILE A 121 2.73 -8.29 -2.76
CA ILE A 121 3.66 -7.81 -3.81
C ILE A 121 4.97 -7.26 -3.25
#